data_AF-A0A7W5VHQ7-F1
#
_entry.id   AF-A0A7W5VHQ7-F1
#
_cell.length_a   1.000
_cell.length_b   1.000
_cell.length_c   1.000
_cell.angle_alpha   90.00
_cell.angle_beta   90.00
_cell.angle_gamma   90.00
#
_symmetry.space_group_name_H-M   'P 1'
#
loop_
_entity.id
_entity.type
_entity.pdbx_description
1 polymer ?
#
loop_
_entity_poly.entity_id
_entity_poly.type
_entity_poly.pdbx_seq_one_letter_code
_entity_poly.pdbx_strand_id
1 'polypeptide(L)'
;MADIGYFEAWQMWLNGKSNLGNDMFGLPMIWWGRAGKIAAFVSGVTILLDIAGPERLTSFADRLHALIQALWSRALVYSFSVGAFVLAFSWIAIWDIAWSIDIPVPAGVPGLNVLVGLLKVVVVVTLLCLAPLAVAGTVLLIDKVCAKLPAIFIHPRAIHIRIVAAVLLIAGFHFDLLAS
;
A
#
# COMPACT_ATOMS: atom_id res chain seq x y z
N MET A 1 15.58 12.11 25.54
CA MET A 1 15.45 12.59 24.15
C MET A 1 15.48 14.10 24.24
N ALA A 2 16.44 14.74 23.58
CA ALA A 2 16.48 16.20 23.51
C ALA A 2 15.78 16.61 22.21
N ASP A 3 14.93 17.62 22.27
CA ASP A 3 14.37 18.27 21.08
C ASP A 3 15.45 19.20 20.54
N ILE A 4 16.01 18.85 19.38
CA ILE A 4 17.11 19.58 18.76
C ILE A 4 16.57 20.45 17.63
N GLY A 5 17.17 21.64 17.47
CA GLY A 5 16.83 22.53 16.38
C GLY A 5 17.28 21.99 15.01
N TYR A 6 16.66 22.46 13.93
CA TYR A 6 17.04 22.08 12.57
C TYR A 6 18.54 22.29 12.26
N PHE A 7 19.08 23.46 12.65
CA PHE A 7 20.50 23.77 12.45
C PHE A 7 21.42 22.90 13.31
N GLU A 8 20.98 22.52 14.51
CA GLU A 8 21.73 21.66 15.41
C GLU A 8 21.80 20.23 14.87
N ALA A 9 20.69 19.71 14.34
CA ALA A 9 20.65 18.42 13.65
C ALA A 9 21.63 18.38 12.45
N TRP A 10 21.71 19.47 11.68
CA TRP A 10 22.68 19.63 10.60
C TRP A 10 24.13 19.64 11.11
N GLN A 11 24.40 20.39 12.17
CA GLN A 11 25.72 20.45 12.77
C GLN A 11 26.15 19.08 13.32
N MET A 12 25.22 18.33 13.93
CA MET A 12 25.48 16.98 14.41
C MET A 12 25.82 16.02 13.26
N TRP A 13 25.03 16.07 12.17
CA TRP A 13 25.29 15.27 10.96
C TRP A 13 26.63 15.61 10.31
N LEU A 14 26.96 16.90 10.14
CA LEU A 14 28.25 17.35 9.60
C LEU A 14 29.44 16.90 10.45
N ASN A 15 29.24 16.74 11.76
CA ASN A 15 30.24 16.23 12.69
C ASN A 15 30.29 14.68 12.73
N GLY A 16 29.52 13.98 11.89
CA GLY A 16 29.44 12.53 11.82
C GLY A 16 28.77 11.87 13.03
N LYS A 17 28.01 12.64 13.83
CA LYS A 17 27.24 12.11 14.96
C LYS A 17 25.88 11.67 14.48
N SER A 18 25.42 10.51 14.93
CA SER A 18 24.08 10.05 14.63
C SER A 18 23.03 10.92 15.32
N ASN A 19 22.02 11.32 14.56
CA ASN A 19 20.84 12.03 15.06
C ASN A 19 19.74 11.07 15.56
N LEU A 20 19.98 9.75 15.51
CA LEU A 20 19.04 8.74 15.96
C LEU A 20 18.89 8.82 17.49
N GLY A 21 17.66 9.04 17.96
CA GLY A 21 17.32 9.17 19.38
C GLY A 21 17.08 10.60 19.87
N ASN A 22 17.24 11.60 19.00
CA ASN A 22 16.77 12.96 19.24
C ASN A 22 15.43 13.20 18.53
N ASP A 23 14.69 14.16 19.06
CA ASP A 23 13.44 14.64 18.48
C ASP A 23 13.72 15.97 17.77
N MET A 24 12.96 16.28 16.72
CA MET A 24 13.02 17.57 16.03
C MET A 24 11.59 18.07 15.82
N PHE A 25 11.29 19.24 16.37
CA PHE A 25 9.93 19.79 16.42
C PHE A 25 8.94 18.86 17.14
N GLY A 26 9.41 18.17 18.19
CA GLY A 26 8.60 17.21 18.95
C GLY A 26 8.24 15.92 18.21
N LEU A 27 8.84 15.65 17.04
CA LEU A 27 8.70 14.39 16.30
C LEU A 27 10.03 13.64 16.28
N PRO A 28 10.03 12.31 16.45
CA PRO A 28 11.25 11.52 16.38
C PRO A 28 11.96 11.67 15.03
N MET A 29 13.29 11.84 15.04
CA MET A 29 14.09 12.02 13.82
C MET A 29 13.88 10.90 12.78
N ILE A 30 13.55 9.69 13.24
CA ILE A 30 13.22 8.54 12.37
C ILE A 30 12.01 8.83 11.47
N TRP A 31 11.00 9.55 11.97
CA TRP A 31 9.82 9.92 11.17
C TRP A 31 10.16 10.93 10.08
N TRP A 32 11.02 11.91 10.38
CA TRP A 32 11.54 12.86 9.39
C TRP A 32 12.31 12.15 8.28
N GLY A 33 13.17 11.19 8.62
CA GLY A 33 13.85 10.35 7.63
C GLY A 33 12.89 9.57 6.72
N ARG A 34 11.85 8.94 7.31
CA ARG A 34 10.82 8.22 6.52
C ARG A 34 10.05 9.16 5.59
N ALA A 35 9.64 10.32 6.10
CA ALA A 35 8.98 11.34 5.29
C ALA A 35 9.89 11.81 4.15
N GLY A 36 11.18 12.01 4.43
CA GLY A 36 12.21 12.34 3.46
C GLY A 36 12.31 11.32 2.32
N LYS A 37 12.41 10.03 2.66
CA LYS A 37 12.44 8.93 1.68
C LYS A 37 11.18 8.88 0.82
N ILE A 38 9.99 9.02 1.43
CA ILE A 38 8.72 9.03 0.69
C ILE A 38 8.66 10.22 -0.26
N ALA A 39 9.03 11.42 0.22
CA ALA A 39 9.08 12.64 -0.58
C ALA A 39 10.06 12.51 -1.76
N ALA A 40 11.27 12.01 -1.52
CA ALA A 40 12.28 11.77 -2.56
C ALA A 40 11.83 10.72 -3.58
N PHE A 41 11.16 9.66 -3.13
CA PHE A 41 10.62 8.63 -4.01
C PHE A 41 9.50 9.17 -4.90
N VAL A 42 8.48 9.82 -4.32
CA VAL A 42 7.34 10.36 -5.07
C VAL A 42 7.78 11.42 -6.07
N SER A 43 8.68 12.32 -5.66
CA SER A 43 9.24 13.33 -6.55
C SER A 43 10.10 12.73 -7.66
N GLY A 44 10.94 11.74 -7.34
CA GLY A 44 11.74 11.01 -8.33
C GLY A 44 10.87 10.32 -9.36
N VAL A 45 9.81 9.62 -8.93
CA VAL A 45 8.81 9.03 -9.82
C VAL A 45 8.14 10.11 -10.68
N THR A 46 7.75 11.24 -10.09
CA THR A 46 7.11 12.35 -10.83
C THR A 46 8.01 12.90 -11.92
N ILE A 47 9.29 13.11 -11.63
CA ILE A 47 10.29 13.59 -12.60
C ILE A 47 10.54 12.54 -13.69
N LEU A 48 10.64 11.26 -13.34
CA LEU A 48 10.80 10.19 -14.32
C LEU A 48 9.59 10.08 -15.26
N LEU A 49 8.37 10.18 -14.72
CA LEU A 49 7.14 10.21 -15.50
C LEU A 49 7.11 11.42 -16.45
N ASP A 50 7.57 12.58 -15.98
CA ASP A 50 7.66 13.78 -16.80
C ASP A 50 8.69 13.66 -17.93
N ILE A 51 9.87 13.09 -17.64
CA ILE A 51 10.92 12.82 -18.64
C ILE A 51 10.47 11.80 -19.68
N ALA A 52 9.69 10.79 -19.26
CA ALA A 52 9.14 9.81 -20.20
C ALA A 52 8.22 10.45 -21.24
N GLY A 53 7.58 11.58 -20.89
CA GLY A 53 6.67 12.31 -21.76
C GLY A 53 5.29 11.65 -21.85
N PRO A 54 4.25 12.45 -22.18
CA PRO A 54 2.87 11.97 -22.19
C PRO A 54 2.64 10.85 -23.23
N GLU A 55 3.37 10.84 -24.35
CA GLU A 55 3.20 9.84 -25.42
C GLU A 55 3.68 8.44 -25.00
N ARG A 56 4.75 8.37 -24.22
CA ARG A 56 5.23 7.08 -23.67
C ARG A 56 4.33 6.59 -22.55
N LEU A 57 3.78 7.51 -21.76
CA LEU A 57 2.83 7.16 -20.70
C LEU A 57 1.51 6.65 -21.24
N THR A 58 0.97 7.25 -22.30
CA THR A 58 -0.26 6.75 -22.94
C THR A 58 -0.03 5.39 -23.57
N SER A 59 1.05 5.22 -24.34
CA SER A 59 1.36 3.91 -24.95
C SER A 59 1.68 2.82 -23.92
N PHE A 60 2.31 3.17 -22.79
CA PHE A 60 2.48 2.24 -21.68
C PHE A 60 1.15 1.93 -20.98
N ALA A 61 0.31 2.93 -20.74
CA ALA A 61 -1.02 2.75 -20.15
C ALA A 61 -1.89 1.87 -21.04
N ASP A 62 -1.85 2.03 -22.37
CA ASP A 62 -2.59 1.20 -23.32
C ASP A 62 -2.10 -0.25 -23.29
N ARG A 63 -0.77 -0.46 -23.24
CA ARG A 63 -0.18 -1.80 -23.09
C ARG A 63 -0.54 -2.43 -21.75
N LEU A 64 -0.50 -1.65 -20.68
CA LEU A 64 -0.84 -2.11 -19.34
C LEU A 64 -2.33 -2.43 -19.27
N HIS A 65 -3.20 -1.60 -19.85
CA HIS A 65 -4.64 -1.84 -19.92
C HIS A 65 -4.92 -3.11 -20.73
N ALA A 66 -4.26 -3.32 -21.86
CA ALA A 66 -4.38 -4.55 -22.64
C ALA A 66 -3.90 -5.79 -21.85
N LEU A 67 -2.80 -5.69 -21.11
CA LEU A 67 -2.32 -6.75 -20.22
C LEU A 67 -3.27 -6.99 -19.05
N ILE A 68 -3.79 -5.94 -18.42
CA ILE A 68 -4.78 -6.02 -17.34
C ILE A 68 -6.05 -6.64 -17.88
N GLN A 69 -6.54 -6.26 -19.05
CA GLN A 69 -7.75 -6.82 -19.68
C GLN A 69 -7.55 -8.28 -20.09
N ALA A 70 -6.37 -8.64 -20.59
CA ALA A 70 -5.98 -10.03 -20.84
C ALA A 70 -5.86 -10.83 -19.53
N LEU A 71 -5.30 -10.24 -18.49
CA LEU A 71 -5.29 -10.80 -17.15
C LEU A 71 -6.68 -10.87 -16.56
N TRP A 72 -7.61 -9.96 -16.88
CA TRP A 72 -8.96 -9.92 -16.33
C TRP A 72 -9.84 -10.97 -16.99
N SER A 73 -9.71 -11.15 -18.31
CA SER A 73 -10.35 -12.28 -19.01
C SER A 73 -9.81 -13.61 -18.52
N ARG A 74 -8.51 -13.71 -18.26
CA ARG A 74 -7.90 -14.91 -17.64
C ARG A 74 -8.22 -15.06 -16.17
N ALA A 75 -8.32 -13.97 -15.40
CA ALA A 75 -8.58 -13.94 -13.96
C ALA A 75 -10.05 -14.11 -13.65
N LEU A 76 -10.98 -13.77 -14.54
CA LEU A 76 -12.38 -14.18 -14.43
C LEU A 76 -12.49 -15.70 -14.58
N VAL A 77 -11.80 -16.26 -15.58
CA VAL A 77 -11.75 -17.71 -15.81
C VAL A 77 -11.00 -18.42 -14.68
N TYR A 78 -9.87 -17.87 -14.20
CA TYR A 78 -9.09 -18.37 -13.06
C TYR A 78 -9.81 -18.16 -11.72
N SER A 79 -10.56 -17.07 -11.51
CA SER A 79 -11.34 -16.88 -10.28
C SER A 79 -12.52 -17.85 -10.23
N PHE A 80 -13.04 -18.28 -11.39
CA PHE A 80 -14.03 -19.35 -11.42
C PHE A 80 -13.40 -20.73 -11.14
N SER A 81 -12.23 -21.04 -11.70
CA SER A 81 -11.59 -22.36 -11.55
C SER A 81 -10.72 -22.49 -10.30
N VAL A 82 -9.80 -21.56 -10.08
CA VAL A 82 -8.94 -21.47 -8.89
C VAL A 82 -9.68 -20.88 -7.71
N GLY A 83 -10.66 -19.98 -7.87
CA GLY A 83 -11.50 -19.56 -6.74
C GLY A 83 -12.30 -20.73 -6.18
N ALA A 84 -12.85 -21.61 -7.03
CA ALA A 84 -13.48 -22.86 -6.55
C ALA A 84 -12.46 -23.78 -5.84
N PHE A 85 -11.24 -23.88 -6.35
CA PHE A 85 -10.17 -24.70 -5.75
C PHE A 85 -9.66 -24.13 -4.41
N VAL A 86 -9.48 -22.81 -4.34
CA VAL A 86 -9.09 -22.07 -3.12
C VAL A 86 -10.23 -22.12 -2.13
N LEU A 87 -11.50 -21.93 -2.53
CA LEU A 87 -12.65 -22.12 -1.64
C LEU A 87 -12.69 -23.55 -1.10
N ALA A 88 -12.43 -24.56 -1.92
CA ALA A 88 -12.39 -25.96 -1.50
C ALA A 88 -11.24 -26.28 -0.53
N PHE A 89 -10.03 -25.75 -0.78
CA PHE A 89 -8.86 -25.98 0.09
C PHE A 89 -8.85 -25.09 1.34
N SER A 90 -9.25 -23.83 1.20
CA SER A 90 -9.47 -22.91 2.32
C SER A 90 -10.59 -23.43 3.21
N TRP A 91 -11.64 -24.08 2.68
CA TRP A 91 -12.63 -24.75 3.52
C TRP A 91 -11.98 -25.79 4.45
N ILE A 92 -11.02 -26.58 3.96
CA ILE A 92 -10.29 -27.58 4.78
C ILE A 92 -9.42 -26.90 5.84
N ALA A 93 -8.58 -25.93 5.45
CA ALA A 93 -7.69 -25.24 6.40
C ALA A 93 -8.48 -24.44 7.44
N ILE A 94 -9.58 -23.83 7.03
CA ILE A 94 -10.43 -23.04 7.90
C ILE A 94 -11.27 -23.94 8.81
N TRP A 95 -11.71 -25.11 8.34
CA TRP A 95 -12.33 -26.12 9.18
C TRP A 95 -11.39 -26.54 10.32
N ASP A 96 -10.11 -26.79 10.02
CA ASP A 96 -9.08 -27.17 10.99
C ASP A 96 -8.75 -26.04 11.99
N ILE A 97 -8.65 -24.80 11.52
CA ILE A 97 -8.43 -23.62 12.38
C ILE A 97 -9.66 -23.32 13.25
N ALA A 98 -10.86 -23.42 12.68
CA ALA A 98 -12.11 -23.17 13.41
C ALA A 98 -12.32 -24.21 14.51
N TRP A 99 -11.89 -25.46 14.31
CA TRP A 99 -12.01 -26.53 15.31
C TRP A 99 -10.86 -26.57 16.32
N SER A 100 -9.69 -26.02 16.01
CA SER A 100 -8.56 -25.91 16.95
C SER A 100 -8.69 -24.74 17.94
N ILE A 101 -9.55 -23.74 17.68
CA ILE A 101 -9.87 -22.69 18.64
C ILE A 101 -10.92 -23.21 19.63
N ASP A 102 -10.45 -23.74 20.75
CA ASP A 102 -11.29 -24.08 21.90
C ASP A 102 -11.79 -22.79 22.58
N ILE A 103 -13.03 -22.43 22.29
CA ILE A 103 -13.73 -21.41 23.06
C ILE A 103 -14.28 -22.13 24.29
N PRO A 104 -13.87 -21.76 25.52
CA PRO A 104 -14.36 -22.41 26.73
C PRO A 104 -15.87 -22.16 26.86
N VAL A 105 -16.67 -23.17 26.54
CA VAL A 105 -18.12 -23.11 26.68
C VAL A 105 -18.51 -23.68 28.05
N PRO A 106 -19.25 -22.93 28.89
CA PRO A 106 -19.72 -23.43 30.18
C PRO A 106 -20.56 -24.71 30.01
N ALA A 107 -20.20 -25.76 30.73
CA ALA A 107 -20.93 -27.02 30.73
C ALA A 107 -22.35 -26.79 31.28
N GLY A 108 -23.38 -26.99 30.45
CA GLY A 108 -24.79 -26.91 30.87
C GLY A 108 -25.73 -26.17 29.93
N VAL A 109 -25.24 -25.52 28.87
CA VAL A 109 -26.08 -24.78 27.91
C VAL A 109 -26.02 -25.45 26.53
N PRO A 110 -26.87 -26.46 26.25
CA PRO A 110 -26.78 -27.28 25.02
C PRO A 110 -26.96 -26.51 23.70
N GLY A 111 -27.43 -25.26 23.73
CA GLY A 111 -27.53 -24.40 22.54
C GLY A 111 -26.28 -23.56 22.22
N LEU A 112 -25.39 -23.35 23.19
CA LEU A 112 -24.28 -22.40 23.05
C LEU A 112 -23.18 -22.94 22.12
N ASN A 113 -22.91 -24.25 22.16
CA ASN A 113 -21.98 -24.92 21.23
C ASN A 113 -22.43 -24.79 19.77
N VAL A 114 -23.72 -24.95 19.51
CA VAL A 114 -24.30 -24.83 18.16
C VAL A 114 -24.19 -23.39 17.66
N LEU A 115 -24.48 -22.41 18.52
CA LEU A 115 -24.37 -20.98 18.18
C LEU A 115 -22.92 -20.57 17.87
N VAL A 116 -21.96 -21.01 18.69
CA VAL A 116 -20.53 -20.76 18.45
C VAL A 116 -20.07 -21.41 17.15
N GLY A 117 -20.51 -22.63 16.86
CA GLY A 117 -20.25 -23.31 15.58
C GLY A 117 -20.78 -22.52 14.38
N LEU A 118 -22.04 -22.06 14.45
CA LEU A 118 -22.64 -21.23 13.40
C LEU A 118 -21.89 -19.90 13.19
N LEU A 119 -21.50 -19.23 14.28
CA LEU A 119 -20.76 -17.97 14.21
C LEU A 119 -19.41 -18.16 13.50
N LYS A 120 -18.68 -19.23 13.84
CA LYS A 120 -17.43 -19.58 13.16
C LYS A 120 -17.65 -19.76 11.66
N VAL A 121 -18.66 -20.53 11.24
CA VAL A 121 -18.98 -20.72 9.82
C VAL A 121 -19.29 -19.39 9.11
N VAL A 122 -20.07 -18.51 9.74
CA VAL A 122 -20.40 -17.19 9.16
C VAL A 122 -19.15 -16.33 8.94
N VAL A 123 -18.24 -16.27 9.91
CA VAL A 123 -16.98 -15.49 9.79
C VAL A 123 -16.15 -16.02 8.63
N VAL A 124 -16.05 -17.33 8.50
CA VAL A 124 -15.27 -18.02 7.47
C VAL A 124 -15.81 -17.74 6.08
N VAL A 125 -17.11 -17.89 5.88
CA VAL A 125 -17.78 -17.58 4.61
C VAL A 125 -17.60 -16.11 4.26
N THR A 126 -17.71 -15.22 5.25
CA THR A 126 -17.53 -13.77 5.05
C THR A 126 -16.11 -13.45 4.58
N LEU A 127 -15.09 -14.02 5.20
CA LEU A 127 -13.69 -13.83 4.80
C LEU A 127 -13.40 -14.38 3.40
N LEU A 128 -13.94 -15.55 3.08
CA LEU A 128 -13.83 -16.17 1.76
C LEU A 128 -14.50 -15.34 0.65
N CYS A 129 -15.61 -14.64 0.96
CA CYS A 129 -16.26 -13.73 0.02
C CYS A 129 -15.54 -12.38 -0.09
N LEU A 130 -14.95 -11.88 0.99
CA LEU A 130 -14.25 -10.58 1.01
C LEU A 130 -12.92 -10.60 0.25
N ALA A 131 -12.17 -11.69 0.31
CA ALA A 131 -10.87 -11.80 -0.37
C ALA A 131 -10.93 -11.55 -1.89
N PRO A 132 -11.79 -12.23 -2.68
CA PRO A 132 -11.93 -11.95 -4.11
C PRO A 132 -12.51 -10.57 -4.39
N LEU A 133 -13.39 -10.06 -3.53
CA LEU A 133 -13.92 -8.69 -3.64
C LEU A 133 -12.81 -7.63 -3.47
N ALA A 134 -11.91 -7.83 -2.51
CA ALA A 134 -10.77 -6.94 -2.27
C ALA A 134 -9.80 -6.95 -3.46
N VAL A 135 -9.51 -8.12 -4.02
CA VAL A 135 -8.67 -8.25 -5.22
C VAL A 135 -9.32 -7.59 -6.44
N ALA A 136 -10.62 -7.81 -6.66
CA ALA A 136 -11.35 -7.14 -7.73
C ALA A 136 -11.35 -5.61 -7.55
N GLY A 137 -11.53 -5.15 -6.30
CA GLY A 137 -11.50 -3.74 -5.94
C GLY A 137 -10.15 -3.06 -6.22
N THR A 138 -9.04 -3.70 -5.86
CA THR A 138 -7.69 -3.14 -6.10
C THR A 138 -7.38 -3.04 -7.59
N VAL A 139 -7.76 -4.05 -8.39
CA VAL A 139 -7.58 -4.03 -9.84
C VAL A 139 -8.40 -2.91 -10.50
N LEU A 140 -9.67 -2.75 -10.11
CA LEU A 140 -10.52 -1.65 -10.62
C LEU A 140 -9.97 -0.27 -10.23
N LEU A 141 -9.37 -0.16 -9.05
CA LEU A 141 -8.77 1.09 -8.59
C LEU A 141 -7.51 1.41 -9.40
N ILE A 142 -6.66 0.41 -9.67
CA ILE A 142 -5.47 0.56 -10.53
C ILE A 142 -5.89 1.01 -11.93
N ASP A 143 -6.90 0.36 -12.53
CA ASP A 143 -7.36 0.70 -13.88
C ASP A 143 -7.86 2.16 -13.97
N LYS A 144 -8.68 2.58 -13.01
CA LYS A 144 -9.18 3.98 -12.94
C LYS A 144 -8.06 4.99 -12.73
N VAL A 145 -7.07 4.67 -11.89
CA VAL A 145 -5.92 5.54 -11.63
C VAL A 145 -5.04 5.64 -12.86
N CYS A 146 -4.71 4.52 -13.51
CA CYS A 146 -3.91 4.46 -14.72
C CYS A 146 -4.58 5.19 -15.89
N ALA A 147 -5.89 5.06 -16.06
CA ALA A 147 -6.62 5.76 -17.12
C ALA A 147 -6.61 7.29 -16.96
N LYS A 148 -6.60 7.79 -15.71
CA LYS A 148 -6.59 9.24 -15.43
C LYS A 148 -5.19 9.84 -15.31
N LEU A 149 -4.16 9.00 -15.15
CA LEU A 149 -2.78 9.45 -14.96
C LEU A 149 -2.27 10.32 -16.13
N PRO A 150 -2.45 9.95 -17.41
CA PRO A 150 -2.00 10.77 -18.54
C PRO A 150 -2.66 12.15 -18.59
N ALA A 151 -3.94 12.25 -18.20
CA ALA A 151 -4.69 13.50 -18.22
C ALA A 151 -4.11 14.54 -17.25
N ILE A 152 -3.46 14.10 -16.16
CA ILE A 152 -2.82 14.99 -15.19
C ILE A 152 -1.55 15.63 -15.78
N PHE A 153 -0.78 14.88 -16.58
CA PHE A 153 0.49 15.33 -17.15
C PHE A 153 0.34 16.18 -18.42
N ILE A 154 -0.81 16.12 -19.10
CA ILE A 154 -1.09 16.95 -20.29
C ILE A 154 -1.53 18.39 -19.90
N HIS A 155 -1.94 18.61 -18.65
CA HIS A 155 -2.46 19.90 -18.23
C HIS A 155 -1.36 20.99 -18.24
N PRO A 156 -1.66 22.24 -18.65
CA PRO A 156 -0.69 23.36 -18.63
C PRO A 156 -0.09 23.70 -17.26
N ARG A 157 -0.55 23.03 -16.19
CA ARG A 157 0.01 23.14 -14.83
C ARG A 157 1.19 22.18 -14.58
N ALA A 158 1.55 21.36 -15.57
CA ALA A 158 2.65 20.41 -15.48
C ALA A 158 3.97 21.09 -15.07
N ILE A 159 4.22 22.33 -15.52
CA ILE A 159 5.41 23.10 -15.12
C ILE A 159 5.47 23.32 -13.60
N HIS A 160 4.35 23.67 -12.96
CA HIS A 160 4.31 23.83 -11.50
C HIS A 160 4.54 22.51 -10.78
N ILE A 161 3.99 21.41 -11.31
CA ILE A 161 4.20 20.06 -10.76
C ILE A 161 5.70 19.69 -10.81
N ARG A 162 6.40 20.03 -11.90
CA ARG A 162 7.85 19.79 -12.04
C ARG A 162 8.65 20.56 -11.00
N ILE A 163 8.36 21.85 -10.82
CA ILE A 163 9.05 22.70 -9.84
C ILE A 163 8.81 22.16 -8.43
N VAL A 164 7.55 21.84 -8.09
CA VAL A 164 7.19 21.28 -6.80
C VAL A 164 7.88 19.93 -6.58
N ALA A 165 7.91 19.05 -7.59
CA ALA A 165 8.61 17.78 -7.50
C ALA A 165 10.11 17.96 -7.29
N ALA A 166 10.76 18.88 -8.01
CA ALA A 166 12.18 19.17 -7.82
C ALA A 166 12.49 19.69 -6.41
N VAL A 167 11.68 20.62 -5.90
CA VAL A 167 11.80 21.14 -4.53
C VAL A 167 11.60 20.01 -3.51
N LEU A 168 10.58 19.18 -3.73
CA LEU A 168 10.26 18.06 -2.85
C LEU A 168 11.34 16.97 -2.87
N LEU A 169 12.00 16.74 -4.01
CA LEU A 169 13.14 15.84 -4.13
C LEU A 169 14.30 16.33 -3.27
N ILE A 170 14.66 17.60 -3.41
CA ILE A 170 15.74 18.22 -2.65
C ILE A 170 15.42 18.16 -1.15
N ALA A 171 14.22 18.60 -0.76
CA ALA A 171 13.79 18.55 0.64
C ALA A 171 13.74 17.12 1.18
N GLY A 172 13.26 16.16 0.39
CA GLY A 172 13.21 14.75 0.75
C GLY A 172 14.59 14.17 1.04
N PHE A 173 15.55 14.43 0.16
CA PHE A 173 16.96 14.07 0.38
C PHE A 173 17.55 14.75 1.62
N HIS A 174 17.22 16.02 1.88
CA HIS A 174 17.71 16.72 3.08
C HIS A 174 17.25 16.03 4.37
N PHE A 175 15.96 15.64 4.44
CA PHE A 175 15.45 14.96 5.63
C PHE A 175 15.96 13.52 5.77
N ASP A 176 16.20 12.84 4.65
CA ASP A 176 16.80 11.50 4.67
C ASP A 176 18.23 11.54 5.21
N LEU A 177 19.04 12.51 4.76
CA LEU A 177 20.40 12.73 5.24
C LEU A 177 20.44 13.07 6.73
N LEU A 178 19.55 13.93 7.21
CA LEU A 178 19.49 14.28 8.64
C LEU A 178 19.17 13.08 9.54
N ALA A 179 18.51 12.05 9.01
CA ALA A 179 18.12 10.86 9.74
C ALA A 179 19.06 9.67 9.55
N SER A 180 20.07 9.77 8.67
CA SER A 180 21.14 8.77 8.47
C SER A 180 22.30 9.02 9.44
#